data_AF-W1W4A8-F1
#
_entry.id   AF-W1W4A8-F1
#
_cell.length_a   1.000
_cell.length_b   1.000
_cell.length_c   1.000
_cell.angle_alpha   90.00
_cell.angle_beta   90.00
_cell.angle_gamma   90.00
#
_symmetry.space_group_name_H-M   'P 1'
#
loop_
_entity.id
_entity.type
_entity.pdbx_description
1 polymer ?
#
loop_
_entity_poly.entity_id
_entity_poly.type
_entity_poly.pdbx_seq_one_letter_code
_entity_poly.pdbx_strand_id
1 'polypeptide(L)'
;MKFNTKCVHGSGRPDSTGAISPAIYMSSTFSHPKLGDTTGYQYTRESNPTRDRLEQLIAGLEDGKDALAFSSGMAAVDAVFHLFSPGDHIILGDDLYGGSIRMFTNIYEQNGIEFTYVGTSDLDAVKAAFKPNTKAVYIETPTNPMMEITDIRAL
;
A
#
# COMPACT_ATOMS: atom_id res chain seq x y z
N MET A 1 -19.36 -1.16 -13.56
CA MET A 1 -19.59 0.30 -13.37
C MET A 1 -18.44 1.05 -14.03
N LYS A 2 -18.68 2.18 -14.73
CA LYS A 2 -17.61 2.95 -15.40
C LYS A 2 -16.71 3.64 -14.36
N PHE A 3 -15.44 3.91 -14.69
CA PHE A 3 -14.45 4.52 -13.77
C PHE A 3 -14.97 5.80 -13.09
N ASN A 4 -15.43 6.79 -13.87
CA ASN A 4 -15.97 8.04 -13.32
C ASN A 4 -17.16 7.83 -12.38
N THR A 5 -17.97 6.80 -12.63
CA THR A 5 -19.07 6.44 -11.73
C THR A 5 -18.54 5.83 -10.43
N LYS A 6 -17.50 4.98 -10.49
CA LYS A 6 -16.81 4.46 -9.29
C LYS A 6 -16.20 5.60 -8.47
N CYS A 7 -15.59 6.62 -9.08
CA CYS A 7 -15.01 7.76 -8.35
C CYS A 7 -16.03 8.50 -7.46
N VAL A 8 -17.30 8.55 -7.89
CA VAL A 8 -18.36 9.27 -7.15
C VAL A 8 -19.18 8.34 -6.26
N HIS A 9 -19.43 7.11 -6.69
CA HIS A 9 -20.39 6.19 -6.06
C HIS A 9 -19.76 4.89 -5.54
N GLY A 10 -18.45 4.71 -5.69
CA GLY A 10 -17.74 3.47 -5.37
C GLY A 10 -17.48 3.25 -3.87
N SER A 11 -17.76 4.25 -3.03
CA SER A 11 -17.44 4.22 -1.60
C SER A 11 -18.40 3.38 -0.74
N GLY A 12 -19.26 2.54 -1.32
CA GLY A 12 -20.01 1.52 -0.58
C GLY A 12 -21.39 1.95 -0.06
N ARG A 13 -21.78 1.44 1.12
CA ARG A 13 -23.17 1.47 1.65
C ARG A 13 -23.78 2.87 1.83
N PRO A 14 -25.10 3.07 1.80
CA PRO A 14 -25.70 4.34 2.22
C PRO A 14 -25.35 4.67 3.68
N ASP A 15 -25.23 5.95 4.00
CA ASP A 15 -25.14 6.42 5.39
C ASP A 15 -26.46 6.18 6.13
N SER A 16 -26.40 5.84 7.42
CA SER A 16 -27.60 5.50 8.21
C SER A 16 -28.54 6.67 8.45
N THR A 17 -28.06 7.91 8.30
CA THR A 17 -28.86 9.14 8.44
C THR A 17 -29.40 9.65 7.10
N GLY A 18 -28.99 9.04 5.98
CA GLY A 18 -29.32 9.50 4.63
C GLY A 18 -28.40 10.61 4.10
N ALA A 19 -27.28 10.88 4.78
CA ALA A 19 -26.27 11.80 4.27
C ALA A 19 -25.69 11.30 2.94
N ILE A 20 -25.62 12.18 1.94
CA ILE A 20 -25.05 11.85 0.62
C ILE A 20 -23.53 11.78 0.68
N SER A 21 -22.91 12.76 1.35
CA SER A 21 -21.47 12.74 1.62
C SER A 21 -21.18 11.95 2.89
N PRO A 22 -20.10 11.15 2.94
CA PRO A 22 -19.70 10.47 4.17
C PRO A 22 -19.42 11.48 5.29
N ALA A 23 -19.89 11.18 6.49
CA ALA A 23 -19.55 11.96 7.67
C ALA A 23 -18.06 11.80 8.04
N ILE A 24 -17.51 12.81 8.72
CA ILE A 24 -16.14 12.79 9.25
C ILE A 24 -16.18 12.30 10.69
N TYR A 25 -15.69 11.08 10.93
CA TYR A 25 -15.65 10.46 12.24
C TYR A 25 -14.34 10.79 12.96
N MET A 26 -14.37 11.81 13.81
CA MET A 26 -13.23 12.24 14.63
C MET A 26 -13.18 11.59 16.02
N SER A 27 -14.08 10.64 16.32
CA SER A 27 -14.02 9.89 17.56
C SER A 27 -12.82 8.95 17.59
N SER A 28 -12.17 8.82 18.74
CA SER A 28 -11.08 7.85 18.95
C SER A 28 -11.60 6.45 19.26
N THR A 29 -12.75 6.35 19.93
CA THR A 29 -13.36 5.09 20.39
C THR A 29 -14.86 5.07 20.11
N PHE A 30 -15.45 3.88 20.10
CA PHE A 30 -16.86 3.64 19.82
C PHE A 30 -17.52 2.88 20.96
N SER A 31 -18.82 3.10 21.19
CA SER A 31 -19.55 2.39 22.24
C SER A 31 -19.77 0.93 21.84
N HIS A 32 -19.72 0.05 22.85
CA HIS A 32 -19.95 -1.38 22.70
C HIS A 32 -21.26 -1.78 23.40
N PRO A 33 -22.08 -2.67 22.82
CA PRO A 33 -23.27 -3.18 23.50
C PRO A 33 -22.96 -3.88 24.83
N LYS A 34 -21.86 -4.64 24.87
CA LYS A 34 -21.27 -5.28 26.06
C LYS A 34 -19.80 -5.61 25.79
N LEU A 35 -19.07 -6.02 26.83
CA LEU A 35 -17.68 -6.46 26.70
C LEU A 35 -17.56 -7.64 25.72
N GLY A 36 -16.65 -7.52 24.75
CA GLY A 36 -16.41 -8.52 23.71
C GLY A 36 -17.29 -8.39 22.46
N ASP A 37 -18.33 -7.54 22.49
CA ASP A 37 -19.16 -7.27 21.32
C ASP A 37 -18.65 -6.06 20.55
N THR A 38 -18.88 -6.04 19.23
CA THR A 38 -18.50 -4.94 18.34
C THR A 38 -19.68 -4.46 17.53
N THR A 39 -19.74 -3.16 17.25
CA THR A 39 -20.66 -2.56 16.28
C THR A 39 -20.07 -2.54 14.86
N GLY A 40 -18.90 -3.14 14.68
CA GLY A 40 -18.04 -3.01 13.50
C GLY A 40 -16.83 -2.10 13.76
N TYR A 41 -16.95 -1.14 14.69
CA TYR A 41 -15.89 -0.21 15.05
C TYR A 41 -15.64 -0.25 16.55
N GLN A 42 -14.36 -0.22 16.95
CA GLN A 42 -13.95 -0.27 18.35
C GLN A 42 -13.02 0.89 18.67
N TYR A 43 -11.91 0.97 17.94
CA TYR A 43 -10.90 2.00 18.10
C TYR A 43 -10.41 2.50 16.74
N THR A 44 -10.30 3.82 16.59
CA THR A 44 -10.14 4.51 15.29
C THR A 44 -8.87 4.12 14.53
N ARG A 45 -7.82 3.70 15.24
CA ARG A 45 -6.57 3.21 14.60
C ARG A 45 -6.82 1.91 13.84
N GLU A 46 -7.64 1.02 14.40
CA GLU A 46 -7.96 -0.29 13.81
C GLU A 46 -8.97 -0.15 12.68
N SER A 47 -10.06 0.60 12.91
CA SER A 47 -11.14 0.82 11.94
C SER A 47 -11.78 2.19 12.17
N ASN A 48 -12.13 2.89 11.10
CA ASN A 48 -12.76 4.20 11.18
C ASN A 48 -13.75 4.37 10.02
N PRO A 49 -15.03 4.73 10.26
CA PRO A 49 -16.02 4.77 9.19
C PRO A 49 -15.68 5.72 8.05
N THR A 50 -14.92 6.79 8.28
CA THR A 50 -14.46 7.67 7.20
C THR A 50 -13.32 7.03 6.40
N ARG A 51 -12.37 6.38 7.08
CA ARG A 51 -11.23 5.69 6.43
C ARG A 51 -11.66 4.46 5.66
N ASP A 52 -12.54 3.64 6.23
CA ASP A 52 -13.07 2.43 5.58
C ASP A 52 -13.74 2.76 4.23
N ARG A 53 -14.35 3.94 4.12
CA ARG A 53 -14.96 4.44 2.86
C ARG A 53 -13.93 4.81 1.81
N LEU A 54 -12.83 5.42 2.22
CA LEU A 54 -11.70 5.69 1.35
C LEU A 54 -11.07 4.38 0.88
N GLU A 55 -10.81 3.45 1.80
CA GLU A 55 -10.21 2.15 1.51
C GLU A 55 -11.07 1.34 0.53
N GLN A 56 -12.38 1.24 0.76
CA GLN A 56 -13.31 0.57 -0.17
C GLN A 56 -13.34 1.22 -1.56
N LEU A 57 -13.31 2.57 -1.62
CA LEU A 57 -13.28 3.30 -2.88
C LEU A 57 -11.99 3.00 -3.65
N ILE A 58 -10.82 3.12 -3.00
CA ILE A 58 -9.52 2.88 -3.64
C ILE A 58 -9.40 1.42 -4.10
N ALA A 59 -9.78 0.46 -3.26
CA ALA A 59 -9.81 -0.95 -3.64
C ALA A 59 -10.67 -1.17 -4.89
N GLY A 60 -11.86 -0.56 -4.94
CA GLY A 60 -12.75 -0.64 -6.09
C GLY A 60 -12.23 0.06 -7.35
N LEU A 61 -11.41 1.12 -7.23
CA LEU A 61 -10.80 1.83 -8.35
C LEU A 61 -9.64 1.05 -8.96
N GLU A 62 -8.81 0.43 -8.13
CA GLU A 62 -7.67 -0.41 -8.53
C GLU A 62 -8.08 -1.85 -8.90
N ASP A 63 -9.38 -2.17 -8.85
CA ASP A 63 -9.91 -3.53 -8.97
C ASP A 63 -9.23 -4.53 -8.00
N GLY A 64 -8.79 -4.01 -6.85
CA GLY A 64 -8.19 -4.75 -5.75
C GLY A 64 -9.24 -5.39 -4.83
N LYS A 65 -8.79 -6.35 -4.02
CA LYS A 65 -9.66 -7.01 -3.01
C LYS A 65 -9.91 -6.13 -1.79
N ASP A 66 -8.91 -5.35 -1.40
CA ASP A 66 -8.91 -4.51 -0.20
C ASP A 66 -7.89 -3.37 -0.37
N ALA A 67 -7.95 -2.37 0.50
CA ALA A 67 -6.97 -1.29 0.55
C ALA A 67 -6.74 -0.83 2.00
N LEU A 68 -5.56 -0.28 2.27
CA LEU A 68 -5.17 0.23 3.57
C LEU A 68 -4.68 1.67 3.42
N ALA A 69 -5.26 2.60 4.16
CA ALA A 69 -4.89 4.01 4.13
C ALA A 69 -3.87 4.33 5.24
N PHE A 70 -2.76 4.95 4.86
CA PHE A 70 -1.66 5.32 5.74
C PHE A 70 -1.46 6.83 5.84
N SER A 71 -0.68 7.28 6.82
CA SER A 71 -0.38 8.70 7.03
C SER A 71 0.50 9.32 5.93
N SER A 72 1.20 8.49 5.16
CA SER A 72 2.02 8.90 4.00
C SER A 72 2.29 7.71 3.09
N GLY A 73 2.78 7.97 1.87
CA GLY A 73 3.28 6.92 0.98
C GLY A 73 4.43 6.12 1.61
N MET A 74 5.36 6.80 2.31
CA MET A 74 6.46 6.12 3.01
C MET A 74 5.97 5.21 4.14
N ALA A 75 4.92 5.60 4.88
CA ALA A 75 4.32 4.74 5.89
C ALA A 75 3.65 3.49 5.29
N ALA A 76 3.11 3.59 4.07
CA ALA A 76 2.59 2.43 3.35
C ALA A 76 3.73 1.47 2.91
N VAL A 77 4.83 2.01 2.37
CA VAL A 77 6.01 1.20 2.01
C VAL A 77 6.63 0.56 3.25
N ASP A 78 6.79 1.30 4.34
CA ASP A 78 7.29 0.79 5.63
C ASP A 78 6.41 -0.35 6.18
N ALA A 79 5.08 -0.21 6.11
CA ALA A 79 4.15 -1.27 6.50
C ALA A 79 4.29 -2.54 5.64
N VAL A 80 4.49 -2.40 4.32
CA VAL A 80 4.77 -3.53 3.42
C VAL A 80 6.10 -4.19 3.76
N PHE A 81 7.13 -3.40 4.07
CA PHE A 81 8.46 -3.95 4.35
C PHE A 81 8.56 -4.66 5.69
N HIS A 82 7.64 -4.42 6.63
CA HIS A 82 7.48 -5.23 7.84
C HIS A 82 7.04 -6.68 7.56
N LEU A 83 6.72 -7.05 6.32
CA LEU A 83 6.47 -8.45 5.92
C LEU A 83 7.77 -9.27 5.81
N PHE A 84 8.91 -8.62 5.63
CA PHE A 84 10.19 -9.28 5.39
C PHE A 84 11.00 -9.46 6.69
N SER A 85 11.89 -10.44 6.68
CA SER A 85 12.74 -10.81 7.81
C SER A 85 14.22 -10.68 7.48
N PRO A 86 15.10 -10.50 8.48
CA PRO A 86 16.55 -10.49 8.25
C PRO A 86 17.01 -11.71 7.45
N GLY A 87 17.82 -11.50 6.42
CA GLY A 87 18.27 -12.51 5.47
C GLY A 87 17.38 -12.68 4.23
N ASP A 88 16.19 -12.06 4.19
CA ASP A 88 15.41 -11.95 2.96
C ASP A 88 16.09 -10.99 1.97
N HIS A 89 15.97 -11.31 0.68
CA HIS A 89 16.49 -10.49 -0.40
C HIS A 89 15.37 -9.87 -1.23
N ILE A 90 15.52 -8.62 -1.64
CA ILE A 90 14.56 -7.88 -2.46
C ILE A 90 15.29 -7.25 -3.64
N ILE A 91 14.73 -7.40 -4.83
CA ILE A 91 15.21 -6.71 -6.04
C ILE A 91 14.51 -5.36 -6.11
N LEU A 92 15.26 -4.28 -6.26
CA LEU A 92 14.74 -2.91 -6.33
C LEU A 92 15.03 -2.32 -7.72
N GLY A 93 14.13 -1.47 -8.22
CA GLY A 93 14.47 -0.52 -9.28
C GLY A 93 15.67 0.34 -8.88
N ASP A 94 16.58 0.62 -9.82
CA ASP A 94 17.72 1.52 -9.59
C ASP A 94 17.33 3.00 -9.71
N ASP A 95 16.24 3.33 -10.41
CA ASP A 95 15.57 4.63 -10.38
C ASP A 95 14.25 4.56 -9.59
N LEU A 96 14.26 5.08 -8.36
CA LEU A 96 13.13 5.11 -7.45
C LEU A 96 13.05 6.46 -6.76
N TYR A 97 11.87 6.80 -6.23
CA TYR A 97 11.73 7.91 -5.30
C TYR A 97 12.83 7.89 -4.20
N GLY A 98 13.58 9.00 -4.09
CA GLY A 98 14.74 9.06 -3.18
C GLY A 98 14.42 8.84 -1.69
N GLY A 99 13.17 9.03 -1.26
CA GLY A 99 12.74 8.67 0.09
C GLY A 99 12.72 7.15 0.32
N SER A 100 12.35 6.38 -0.71
CA SER A 100 12.37 4.91 -0.71
C SER A 100 13.80 4.41 -0.60
N ILE A 101 14.70 4.90 -1.45
CA ILE A 101 16.14 4.55 -1.42
C ILE A 101 16.72 4.81 -0.02
N ARG A 102 16.48 6.00 0.54
CA ARG A 102 16.99 6.34 1.87
C ARG A 102 16.44 5.41 2.96
N MET A 103 15.18 4.99 2.87
CA MET A 103 14.58 4.05 3.82
C MET A 103 15.22 2.66 3.70
N PHE A 104 15.41 2.16 2.48
CA PHE A 104 16.02 0.84 2.27
C PHE A 104 17.46 0.80 2.77
N THR A 105 18.28 1.77 2.37
CA THR A 105 19.70 1.83 2.78
C THR A 105 19.89 2.12 4.27
N ASN A 106 19.18 3.11 4.83
CA ASN A 106 19.49 3.58 6.19
C ASN A 106 18.71 2.85 7.29
N ILE A 107 17.68 2.07 6.94
CA ILE A 107 16.84 1.36 7.93
C ILE A 107 16.85 -0.14 7.64
N TYR A 108 16.41 -0.56 6.45
CA TYR A 108 16.19 -2.00 6.20
C TYR A 108 17.46 -2.81 5.96
N GLU A 109 18.49 -2.25 5.32
CA GLU A 109 19.80 -2.90 5.22
C GLU A 109 20.40 -3.13 6.62
N GLN A 110 20.27 -2.15 7.51
CA GLN A 110 20.73 -2.26 8.90
C GLN A 110 19.93 -3.31 9.69
N ASN A 111 18.65 -3.48 9.33
CA ASN A 111 17.79 -4.54 9.88
C ASN A 111 18.02 -5.91 9.21
N GLY A 112 19.02 -6.03 8.33
CA GLY A 112 19.44 -7.30 7.74
C GLY A 112 18.66 -7.73 6.50
N ILE A 113 17.90 -6.83 5.86
CA ILE A 113 17.32 -7.10 4.53
C ILE A 113 18.40 -6.87 3.47
N GLU A 114 18.51 -7.79 2.53
CA GLU A 114 19.46 -7.68 1.41
C GLU A 114 18.78 -7.05 0.19
N PHE A 115 19.50 -6.19 -0.53
CA PHE A 115 19.01 -5.56 -1.75
C PHE A 115 19.93 -5.79 -2.95
N THR A 116 19.33 -5.91 -4.12
CA THR A 116 20.02 -5.73 -5.41
C THR A 116 19.24 -4.70 -6.23
N TYR A 117 19.91 -3.63 -6.63
CA TYR A 117 19.33 -2.56 -7.44
C TYR A 117 19.60 -2.85 -8.93
N VAL A 118 18.57 -2.80 -9.78
CA VAL A 118 18.66 -3.04 -11.22
C VAL A 118 17.69 -2.14 -11.99
N GLY A 119 18.02 -1.79 -13.23
CA GLY A 119 17.09 -1.15 -14.15
C GLY A 119 15.98 -2.13 -14.52
N THR A 120 14.78 -1.92 -13.98
CA THR A 120 13.66 -2.88 -14.12
C THR A 120 13.04 -2.88 -15.52
N SER A 121 13.44 -1.93 -16.37
CA SER A 121 13.17 -1.95 -17.81
C SER A 121 13.95 -3.04 -18.56
N ASP A 122 15.06 -3.55 -17.99
CA ASP A 122 15.83 -4.69 -18.48
C ASP A 122 15.44 -5.97 -17.71
N LEU A 123 14.56 -6.77 -18.32
CA LEU A 123 14.05 -8.01 -17.72
C LEU A 123 15.13 -9.09 -17.56
N ASP A 124 16.18 -9.08 -18.39
CA ASP A 124 17.29 -10.03 -18.26
C ASP A 124 18.16 -9.65 -17.04
N ALA A 125 18.37 -8.36 -16.79
CA ALA A 125 19.02 -7.88 -15.58
C ALA A 125 18.23 -8.25 -14.31
N VAL A 126 16.90 -8.07 -14.33
CA VAL A 126 16.04 -8.50 -13.20
C VAL A 126 16.16 -10.00 -12.97
N LYS A 127 16.08 -10.80 -14.04
CA LYS A 127 16.20 -12.27 -13.96
C LYS A 127 17.55 -12.71 -13.39
N ALA A 128 18.63 -12.02 -13.77
CA ALA A 128 19.98 -12.29 -13.26
C ALA A 128 20.16 -11.92 -11.77
N ALA A 129 19.34 -10.99 -11.25
CA ALA A 129 19.41 -10.54 -9.86
C ALA A 129 18.72 -11.49 -8.86
N PHE A 130 17.97 -12.50 -9.31
CA PHE A 130 17.34 -13.47 -8.42
C PHE A 130 18.37 -14.31 -7.65
N LYS A 131 18.15 -14.43 -6.34
CA LYS A 131 18.91 -15.26 -5.40
C LYS A 131 17.97 -16.28 -4.75
N PRO A 132 18.48 -17.36 -4.14
CA PRO A 132 17.64 -18.35 -3.44
C PRO A 132 16.77 -17.76 -2.31
N ASN A 133 17.18 -16.62 -1.73
CA ASN A 133 16.47 -15.89 -0.70
C ASN A 133 15.63 -14.70 -1.22
N THR A 134 15.48 -14.49 -2.54
CA THR A 134 14.64 -13.41 -3.08
C THR A 134 13.16 -13.60 -2.68
N LYS A 135 12.54 -12.57 -2.09
CA LYS A 135 11.13 -12.57 -1.67
C LYS A 135 10.24 -11.60 -2.44
N ALA A 136 10.80 -10.54 -3.00
CA ALA A 136 10.02 -9.53 -3.72
C ALA A 136 10.85 -8.80 -4.78
N VAL A 137 10.12 -8.18 -5.72
CA VAL A 137 10.63 -7.19 -6.67
C VAL A 137 9.82 -5.90 -6.42
N TYR A 138 10.51 -4.79 -6.16
CA TYR A 138 9.89 -3.48 -5.92
C TYR A 138 10.20 -2.55 -7.08
N ILE A 139 9.15 -2.03 -7.73
CA ILE A 139 9.25 -1.24 -8.95
C ILE A 139 8.49 0.08 -8.86
N GLU A 140 8.88 1.03 -9.70
CA GLU A 140 8.13 2.26 -10.01
C GLU A 140 8.04 2.38 -11.54
N THR A 141 6.87 2.71 -12.10
CA THR A 141 6.69 2.87 -13.55
C THR A 141 5.53 3.83 -13.85
N PRO A 142 5.78 4.96 -14.56
CA PRO A 142 7.09 5.49 -14.89
C PRO A 142 7.92 5.78 -13.63
N THR A 143 9.23 5.55 -13.68
CA THR A 143 10.13 5.87 -12.55
C THR A 143 10.19 7.38 -12.30
N ASN A 144 10.59 7.76 -11.08
CA ASN A 144 10.81 9.15 -10.71
C ASN A 144 12.27 9.39 -10.31
N PRO A 145 13.02 10.27 -11.00
CA PRO A 145 12.55 11.26 -11.97
C PRO A 145 12.74 10.86 -13.44
N MET A 146 13.37 9.73 -13.77
CA MET A 146 13.84 9.45 -15.13
C MET A 146 12.74 8.99 -16.09
N MET A 147 11.54 8.67 -15.57
CA MET A 147 10.36 8.26 -16.34
C MET A 147 10.58 6.97 -17.14
N GLU A 148 11.43 6.08 -16.64
CA GLU A 148 11.65 4.77 -17.26
C GLU A 148 10.42 3.89 -17.11
N ILE A 149 10.16 3.06 -18.12
CA ILE A 149 8.98 2.20 -18.16
C ILE A 149 9.39 0.75 -17.94
N THR A 150 8.77 0.13 -16.95
CA THR A 150 8.84 -1.32 -16.71
C THR A 150 7.56 -1.98 -17.21
N ASP A 151 7.68 -3.06 -17.98
CA ASP A 151 6.53 -3.89 -18.36
C ASP A 151 6.11 -4.77 -17.17
N ILE A 152 5.07 -4.31 -16.45
CA ILE A 152 4.53 -4.99 -15.26
C ILE A 152 4.05 -6.42 -15.57
N ARG A 153 3.60 -6.72 -16.79
CA ARG A 153 3.08 -8.05 -17.12
C ARG A 153 4.21 -9.04 -17.44
N ALA A 154 5.32 -8.53 -17.96
CA ALA A 154 6.46 -9.35 -18.33
C ALA A 154 7.42 -9.62 -17.15
N LEU A 155 7.42 -8.72 -16.16
CA LEU A 155 8.13 -8.86 -14.88
C LEU A 155 7.54 -9.97 -14.00
#